data_AF-A0AAN7Q1Q8-F1
#
_entry.id   AF-A0AAN7Q1Q8-F1
#
_cell.length_a   1.000
_cell.length_b   1.000
_cell.length_c   1.000
_cell.angle_alpha   90.00
_cell.angle_beta   90.00
_cell.angle_gamma   90.00
#
_symmetry.space_group_name_H-M   'P 1'
#
loop_
_entity.id
_entity.type
_entity.pdbx_description
1 polymer ?
#
loop_
_entity_poly.entity_id
_entity_poly.type
_entity_poly.pdbx_seq_one_letter_code
_entity_poly.pdbx_strand_id
1 'polypeptide(L)'
;MLSNTKNGILVEYDVYNDLILPAVLTHEHEAELLIPNIGMDVIELDMFDDLDVVELIEFGVPRQIYNRSDHFNSLDDYEFFKKFRLIKETVMHLLPVLENELEFPTNLNKCISPINQLLTCLRYYATGSHLDVIADFMGMHSTTAI
;
A
#
# COMPACT_ATOMS: atom_id res chain seq x y z
N MET A 1 1.64 -24.36 43.40
CA MET A 1 2.81 -24.89 44.13
C MET A 1 4.02 -24.17 43.56
N LEU A 2 4.76 -23.31 44.25
CA LEU A 2 5.40 -23.47 45.56
C LEU A 2 5.42 -22.14 46.31
N SER A 3 5.03 -22.17 47.58
CA SER A 3 5.24 -21.11 48.57
C SER A 3 6.63 -21.28 49.19
N ASN A 4 7.45 -20.22 49.28
CA ASN A 4 8.45 -20.15 50.34
C ASN A 4 8.68 -18.70 50.79
N THR A 5 8.32 -18.46 52.04
CA THR A 5 8.35 -17.20 52.77
C THR A 5 9.67 -17.02 53.47
N LYS A 6 10.45 -15.98 53.13
CA LYS A 6 11.29 -15.23 54.07
C LYS A 6 11.36 -13.78 53.59
N ASN A 7 10.87 -12.85 54.41
CA ASN A 7 10.84 -11.38 54.21
C ASN A 7 9.53 -10.76 53.69
N GLY A 8 8.37 -11.33 54.04
CA GLY A 8 7.14 -10.54 54.24
C GLY A 8 6.56 -9.75 53.06
N ILE A 9 6.88 -10.11 51.82
CA ILE A 9 6.27 -9.49 50.63
C ILE A 9 5.52 -10.60 49.88
N LEU A 10 4.20 -10.45 49.80
CA LEU A 10 3.38 -11.18 48.83
C LEU A 10 3.76 -10.65 47.44
N VAL A 11 4.38 -11.48 46.61
CA VAL A 11 4.55 -11.18 45.20
C VAL A 11 3.33 -11.73 44.48
N GLU A 12 2.27 -10.93 44.39
CA GLU A 12 1.23 -11.15 43.39
C GLU A 12 1.82 -10.71 42.04
N TYR A 13 1.93 -11.67 41.11
CA TYR A 13 2.17 -11.35 39.71
C TYR A 13 0.84 -10.96 39.11
N ASP A 14 0.66 -9.66 38.82
CA ASP A 14 -0.45 -9.21 38.00
C ASP A 14 0.05 -8.85 36.60
N VAL A 15 -0.57 -9.51 35.64
CA VAL A 15 -0.35 -9.40 34.21
C VAL A 15 -1.26 -8.26 33.77
N TYR A 16 -0.73 -7.23 33.12
CA TYR A 16 -1.42 -5.99 32.70
C TYR A 16 -1.59 -4.91 33.78
N ASN A 17 -0.57 -4.07 34.03
CA ASN A 17 -0.72 -2.60 34.11
C ASN A 17 0.60 -1.88 34.45
N ASP A 18 0.69 -0.66 33.92
CA ASP A 18 1.78 0.30 33.99
C ASP A 18 2.12 0.85 35.39
N LEU A 19 3.33 1.43 35.49
CA LEU A 19 3.86 2.36 36.49
C LEU A 19 4.14 1.84 37.92
N ILE A 20 5.43 1.64 38.22
CA ILE A 20 5.99 1.92 39.55
C ILE A 20 7.24 2.79 39.38
N LEU A 21 7.09 4.09 39.64
CA LEU A 21 8.19 5.04 39.86
C LEU A 21 8.68 4.90 41.31
N PRO A 22 9.97 4.65 41.58
CA PRO A 22 10.56 4.99 42.85
C PRO A 22 11.12 6.42 42.78
N ALA A 23 10.43 7.34 43.46
CA ALA A 23 10.90 8.68 43.73
C ALA A 23 12.06 8.66 44.74
N VAL A 24 13.24 9.12 44.33
CA VAL A 24 14.28 9.65 45.24
C VAL A 24 14.91 10.87 44.57
N LEU A 25 14.52 12.06 45.03
CA LEU A 25 15.27 13.31 44.82
C LEU A 25 16.50 13.30 45.73
N THR A 26 17.67 13.68 45.21
CA THR A 26 18.55 14.71 45.81
C THR A 26 19.77 15.00 44.92
N HIS A 27 20.07 16.30 44.80
CA HIS A 27 21.32 16.94 44.36
C HIS A 27 21.60 17.09 42.85
N GLU A 28 21.04 18.19 42.33
CA GLU A 28 21.75 19.26 41.61
C GLU A 28 23.19 18.94 41.21
N HIS A 29 23.34 18.48 39.97
CA HIS A 29 24.48 18.82 39.14
C HIS A 29 23.93 19.02 37.74
N GLU A 30 24.04 20.25 37.23
CA GLU A 30 23.75 20.60 35.85
C GLU A 30 24.60 19.72 34.92
N ALA A 31 24.02 18.61 34.45
CA ALA A 31 24.47 17.94 33.26
C ALA A 31 23.79 18.66 32.10
N GLU A 32 24.58 19.41 31.33
CA GLU A 32 24.20 19.79 29.98
C GLU A 32 23.77 18.51 29.25
N LEU A 33 22.46 18.29 29.16
CA LEU A 33 21.90 17.40 28.17
C LEU A 33 22.24 18.04 26.84
N LEU A 34 23.34 17.58 26.24
CA LEU A 34 23.45 17.38 24.81
C LEU A 34 22.16 16.67 24.40
N ILE A 35 21.13 17.46 24.08
CA ILE A 35 20.03 17.00 23.26
C ILE A 35 20.77 16.55 22.00
N PRO A 36 20.87 15.24 21.71
CA PRO A 36 21.36 14.84 20.40
C PRO A 36 20.44 15.57 19.45
N ASN A 37 21.01 16.51 18.69
CA ASN A 37 20.29 17.35 17.76
C ASN A 37 19.36 16.39 17.04
N ILE A 38 18.07 16.44 17.39
CA ILE A 38 17.03 15.77 16.64
C ILE A 38 17.12 16.58 15.37
N GLY A 39 17.97 16.10 14.47
CA GLY A 39 18.09 16.58 13.13
C GLY A 39 16.68 16.49 12.66
N MET A 40 16.02 17.65 12.69
CA MET A 40 14.90 17.94 11.84
C MET A 40 15.17 17.20 10.56
N ASP A 41 14.30 16.26 10.25
CA ASP A 41 14.26 15.54 9.01
C ASP A 41 14.36 16.58 7.88
N VAL A 42 15.59 16.92 7.50
CA VAL A 42 15.91 17.38 6.17
C VAL A 42 15.83 16.10 5.36
N ILE A 43 14.60 15.69 5.08
CA ILE A 43 14.29 15.02 3.84
C ILE A 43 15.05 15.84 2.79
N GLU A 44 16.04 15.23 2.15
CA GLU A 44 16.69 15.78 0.98
C GLU A 44 15.59 16.20 0.01
N LEU A 45 15.21 17.48 0.05
CA LEU A 45 14.36 18.12 -0.94
C LEU A 45 15.23 18.60 -2.11
N ASP A 46 16.27 17.82 -2.43
CA ASP A 46 17.38 18.20 -3.33
C ASP A 46 17.52 17.21 -4.50
N MET A 47 16.43 16.52 -4.88
CA MET A 47 16.45 15.57 -6.00
C MET A 47 15.39 15.82 -7.08
N PHE A 48 14.79 17.01 -7.12
CA PHE A 48 14.18 17.51 -8.35
C PHE A 48 15.09 18.62 -8.84
N ASP A 49 15.66 18.50 -10.04
CA ASP A 49 16.39 19.62 -10.64
C ASP A 49 15.43 20.82 -10.64
N ASP A 50 15.84 21.97 -10.08
CA ASP A 50 14.99 23.18 -10.01
C ASP A 50 14.42 23.56 -11.39
N LEU A 51 15.13 23.17 -12.46
CA LEU A 51 14.69 23.30 -13.84
C LEU A 51 13.46 22.43 -14.17
N ASP A 52 13.40 21.19 -13.70
CA ASP A 52 12.25 20.29 -13.87
C ASP A 52 11.03 20.83 -13.11
N VAL A 53 11.25 21.44 -11.94
CA VAL A 53 10.19 22.07 -11.14
C VAL A 53 9.63 23.31 -11.85
N VAL A 54 10.51 24.15 -12.41
CA VAL A 54 10.10 25.33 -13.20
C VAL A 54 9.34 24.91 -14.46
N GLU A 55 9.80 23.88 -15.17
CA GLU A 55 9.13 23.35 -16.36
C GLU A 55 7.73 22.78 -16.02
N LEU A 56 7.60 22.07 -14.90
CA LEU A 56 6.31 21.58 -14.39
C LEU A 56 5.34 22.70 -14.02
N ILE A 57 5.83 23.82 -13.47
CA ILE A 57 5.00 24.99 -13.15
C ILE A 57 4.55 25.71 -14.43
N GLU A 58 5.43 25.84 -15.42
CA GLU A 58 5.19 26.61 -16.65
C GLU A 58 4.34 25.84 -17.68
N PHE A 59 4.59 24.53 -17.85
CA PHE A 59 3.94 23.70 -18.87
C PHE A 59 2.96 22.66 -18.31
N GLY A 60 2.99 22.41 -16.99
CA GLY A 60 2.16 21.40 -16.34
C GLY A 60 2.67 19.97 -16.53
N VAL A 61 2.15 19.03 -15.72
CA VAL A 61 2.45 17.60 -15.90
C VAL A 61 1.80 17.12 -17.20
N PRO A 62 2.57 16.60 -18.18
CA PRO A 62 1.99 16.08 -19.40
C PRO A 62 1.07 14.90 -19.09
N ARG A 63 -0.07 14.83 -19.80
CA ARG A 63 -1.01 13.72 -19.63
C ARG A 63 -0.33 12.39 -19.95
N GLN A 64 -0.21 11.51 -18.96
CA GLN A 64 0.27 10.16 -19.18
C GLN A 64 -0.76 9.36 -19.98
N ILE A 65 -0.32 8.82 -21.13
CA ILE A 65 -1.14 7.99 -22.00
C ILE A 65 -0.70 6.54 -21.81
N TYR A 66 -1.61 5.74 -21.28
CA TYR A 66 -1.36 4.33 -21.06
C TYR A 66 -1.85 3.48 -22.23
N ASN A 67 -1.03 2.51 -22.63
CA ASN A 67 -1.43 1.46 -23.55
C ASN A 67 -1.82 0.22 -22.75
N ARG A 68 -3.12 -0.05 -22.65
CA ARG A 68 -3.65 -1.18 -21.89
C ARG A 68 -3.42 -2.47 -22.65
N SER A 69 -2.87 -3.46 -21.96
CA SER A 69 -2.63 -4.80 -22.49
C SER A 69 -3.92 -5.61 -22.56
N ASP A 70 -4.17 -6.24 -23.70
CA ASP A 70 -5.26 -7.20 -23.88
C ASP A 70 -4.85 -8.60 -23.40
N HIS A 71 -4.71 -8.75 -22.08
CA HIS A 71 -4.25 -9.99 -21.45
C HIS A 71 -5.18 -11.19 -21.71
N PHE A 72 -6.46 -10.94 -21.96
CA PHE A 72 -7.42 -12.01 -22.22
C PHE A 72 -7.10 -12.72 -23.54
N ASN A 73 -6.81 -11.95 -24.59
CA ASN A 73 -6.53 -12.50 -25.92
C ASN A 73 -5.04 -12.80 -26.13
N SER A 74 -4.14 -12.07 -25.46
CA SER A 74 -2.69 -12.21 -25.70
C SER A 74 -2.04 -13.40 -25.00
N LEU A 75 -2.57 -13.84 -23.86
CA LEU A 75 -2.00 -14.93 -23.06
C LEU A 75 -2.57 -16.28 -23.50
N ASP A 76 -1.78 -17.35 -23.40
CA ASP A 76 -2.34 -18.70 -23.48
C ASP A 76 -3.10 -19.08 -22.20
N ASP A 77 -3.83 -20.19 -22.21
CA ASP A 77 -4.67 -20.60 -21.07
C ASP A 77 -3.85 -20.95 -19.81
N TYR A 78 -2.65 -21.50 -19.98
CA TYR A 78 -1.79 -21.87 -18.87
C TYR A 78 -1.20 -20.64 -18.18
N GLU A 79 -0.67 -19.70 -18.96
CA GLU A 79 -0.17 -18.42 -18.49
C GLU A 79 -1.27 -17.58 -17.86
N PHE A 80 -2.46 -17.56 -18.49
CA PHE A 80 -3.63 -16.88 -17.97
C PHE A 80 -4.00 -17.43 -16.58
N PHE A 81 -4.16 -18.75 -16.46
CA PHE A 81 -4.48 -19.38 -15.18
C PHE A 81 -3.40 -19.10 -14.11
N LYS A 82 -2.12 -19.15 -14.50
CA LYS A 82 -1.02 -18.85 -13.59
C LYS A 82 -1.08 -17.41 -13.05
N LYS A 83 -1.51 -16.45 -13.87
CA LYS A 83 -1.52 -15.02 -13.54
C LYS A 83 -2.80 -14.55 -12.84
N PHE A 84 -3.94 -15.15 -13.15
CA PHE A 84 -5.27 -14.72 -12.68
C PHE A 84 -6.02 -15.75 -11.82
N ARG A 85 -5.52 -16.99 -11.70
CA ARG A 85 -6.09 -18.10 -10.90
C ARG A 85 -7.50 -18.56 -11.29
N LEU A 86 -8.02 -18.04 -12.39
CA LEU A 86 -9.23 -18.51 -13.07
C LEU A 86 -8.89 -18.86 -14.51
N ILE A 87 -9.63 -19.82 -15.07
CA ILE A 87 -9.54 -20.16 -16.50
C ILE A 87 -10.41 -19.20 -17.31
N LYS A 88 -10.06 -19.00 -18.59
CA LYS A 88 -10.76 -18.06 -19.47
C LYS A 88 -12.25 -18.34 -19.61
N GLU A 89 -12.63 -19.63 -19.67
CA GLU A 89 -14.03 -20.06 -19.72
C GLU A 89 -14.83 -19.55 -18.53
N THR A 90 -14.31 -19.71 -17.30
CA THR A 90 -14.96 -19.19 -16.10
C THR A 90 -15.07 -17.68 -16.11
N VAL A 91 -14.06 -16.97 -16.60
CA VAL A 91 -14.09 -15.50 -16.75
C VAL A 91 -15.18 -15.08 -17.74
N MET A 92 -15.34 -15.79 -18.85
CA MET A 92 -16.42 -15.54 -19.82
C MET A 92 -17.82 -15.81 -19.27
N HIS A 93 -17.95 -16.72 -18.31
CA HIS A 93 -19.22 -16.94 -17.59
C HIS A 93 -19.48 -15.89 -16.51
N LEU A 94 -18.43 -15.38 -15.86
CA LEU A 94 -18.55 -14.35 -14.81
C LEU A 94 -18.81 -12.96 -15.37
N LEU A 95 -18.20 -12.62 -16.51
CA LEU A 95 -18.26 -11.28 -17.07
C LEU A 95 -19.69 -10.76 -17.24
N PRO A 96 -20.64 -11.49 -17.86
CA PRO A 96 -22.02 -11.00 -18.04
C PRO A 96 -22.78 -10.79 -16.73
N VAL A 97 -22.39 -11.49 -15.66
CA VAL A 97 -23.02 -11.34 -14.34
C VAL A 97 -22.59 -10.02 -13.69
N LEU A 98 -21.36 -9.57 -13.97
CA LEU A 98 -20.75 -8.39 -13.36
C LEU A 98 -20.80 -7.16 -14.28
N GLU A 99 -21.03 -7.33 -15.57
CA GLU A 99 -20.90 -6.28 -16.58
C GLU A 99 -21.73 -5.04 -16.26
N ASN A 100 -22.97 -5.22 -15.80
CA ASN A 100 -23.86 -4.11 -15.43
C ASN A 100 -23.33 -3.25 -14.28
N GLU A 101 -22.54 -3.84 -13.38
CA GLU A 101 -21.93 -3.14 -12.23
C GLU A 101 -20.57 -2.52 -12.59
N LEU A 102 -19.94 -2.99 -13.68
CA LEU A 102 -18.63 -2.54 -14.16
C LEU A 102 -18.73 -1.48 -15.27
N GLU A 103 -19.88 -1.37 -15.94
CA GLU A 103 -20.04 -0.43 -17.04
C GLU A 103 -20.12 1.01 -16.52
N PHE A 104 -19.24 1.87 -17.04
CA PHE A 104 -19.29 3.28 -16.72
C PHE A 104 -20.48 3.94 -17.45
N PRO A 105 -21.24 4.83 -16.79
CA PRO A 105 -22.35 5.54 -17.42
C PRO A 105 -21.92 6.49 -18.55
N THR A 106 -20.60 6.74 -18.69
CA THR A 106 -20.03 7.62 -19.70
C THR A 106 -18.80 6.99 -20.33
N ASN A 107 -18.62 7.14 -21.64
CA ASN A 107 -17.42 6.69 -22.38
C ASN A 107 -16.25 7.71 -22.35
N LEU A 108 -16.17 8.52 -21.30
CA LEU A 108 -15.15 9.57 -21.18
C LEU A 108 -13.77 8.95 -20.92
N ASN A 109 -12.69 9.59 -21.37
CA ASN A 109 -11.31 9.27 -20.99
C ASN A 109 -10.79 7.85 -21.33
N LYS A 110 -11.34 7.16 -22.34
CA LYS A 110 -10.99 5.75 -22.62
C LYS A 110 -11.18 4.90 -21.37
N CYS A 111 -12.42 4.82 -20.87
CA CYS A 111 -12.81 3.96 -19.77
C CYS A 111 -12.22 2.55 -19.90
N ILE A 112 -11.92 1.94 -18.75
CA ILE A 112 -11.48 0.55 -18.71
C ILE A 112 -12.66 -0.32 -19.14
N SER A 113 -12.44 -1.24 -20.08
CA SER A 113 -13.47 -2.21 -20.45
C SER A 113 -13.82 -3.11 -19.25
N PRO A 114 -15.08 -3.57 -19.13
CA PRO A 114 -15.49 -4.46 -18.04
C PRO A 114 -14.58 -5.69 -17.87
N ILE A 115 -14.13 -6.28 -18.97
CA ILE A 115 -13.18 -7.40 -18.93
C ILE A 115 -11.84 -7.01 -18.29
N ASN A 116 -11.29 -5.84 -18.61
CA ASN A 116 -10.02 -5.39 -18.03
C ASN A 116 -10.19 -5.00 -16.56
N GLN A 117 -11.35 -4.48 -16.14
CA GLN A 117 -11.66 -4.25 -14.73
C GLN A 117 -11.69 -5.59 -13.96
N LEU A 118 -12.39 -6.58 -14.50
CA LEU A 118 -12.45 -7.93 -13.93
C LEU A 118 -11.06 -8.56 -13.83
N LEU A 119 -10.24 -8.50 -14.88
CA LEU A 119 -8.88 -9.03 -14.86
C LEU A 119 -7.98 -8.30 -13.85
N THR A 120 -8.15 -6.98 -13.69
CA THR A 120 -7.43 -6.20 -12.67
C THR A 120 -7.76 -6.71 -11.26
N CYS A 121 -9.05 -6.93 -10.99
CA CYS A 121 -9.52 -7.48 -9.72
C CYS A 121 -8.99 -8.91 -9.47
N LEU A 122 -9.05 -9.78 -10.48
CA LEU A 122 -8.50 -11.15 -10.38
C LEU A 122 -6.99 -11.13 -10.14
N ARG A 123 -6.27 -10.20 -10.77
CA ARG A 123 -4.83 -10.04 -10.55
C ARG A 123 -4.52 -9.63 -9.12
N TYR A 124 -5.31 -8.71 -8.56
CA TYR A 124 -5.23 -8.34 -7.15
C TYR A 124 -5.44 -9.56 -6.26
N TYR A 125 -6.52 -10.32 -6.44
CA TYR A 125 -6.78 -11.53 -5.63
C TYR A 125 -5.74 -12.63 -5.81
N ALA A 126 -5.18 -12.79 -7.00
CA ALA A 126 -4.16 -13.80 -7.28
C ALA A 126 -2.82 -13.51 -6.60
N THR A 127 -2.51 -12.25 -6.32
CA THR A 127 -1.17 -11.80 -5.89
C THR A 127 -1.14 -11.13 -4.52
N GLY A 128 -2.24 -10.50 -4.09
CA GLY A 128 -2.28 -9.67 -2.87
C GLY A 128 -1.32 -8.48 -2.91
N SER A 129 -0.96 -8.01 -4.11
CA SER A 129 0.08 -6.98 -4.30
C SER A 129 -0.45 -5.55 -4.17
N HIS A 130 0.47 -4.59 -4.04
CA HIS A 130 0.19 -3.15 -4.13
C HIS A 130 -0.40 -2.76 -5.49
N LEU A 131 -1.20 -1.69 -5.51
CA LEU A 131 -1.90 -1.21 -6.69
C LEU A 131 -0.95 -0.74 -7.80
N ASP A 132 0.19 -0.14 -7.47
CA ASP A 132 1.18 0.29 -8.48
C ASP A 132 1.67 -0.90 -9.33
N VAL A 133 1.99 -2.02 -8.68
CA VAL A 133 2.44 -3.25 -9.37
C VAL A 133 1.35 -3.81 -10.29
N ILE A 134 0.08 -3.71 -9.87
CA ILE A 134 -1.05 -4.17 -10.66
C ILE A 134 -1.31 -3.23 -11.83
N ALA A 135 -1.23 -1.92 -11.59
CA ALA A 135 -1.43 -0.88 -12.59
C ALA A 135 -0.37 -0.96 -13.69
N ASP A 136 0.89 -1.15 -13.32
CA ASP A 136 1.99 -1.39 -14.26
C ASP A 136 1.73 -2.64 -15.11
N PHE A 137 1.30 -3.74 -14.47
CA PHE A 137 0.99 -4.99 -15.16
C PHE A 137 -0.18 -4.84 -16.15
N MET A 138 -1.19 -4.05 -15.80
CA MET A 138 -2.37 -3.83 -16.64
C MET A 138 -2.20 -2.68 -17.65
N GLY A 139 -1.11 -1.93 -17.56
CA GLY A 139 -0.86 -0.73 -18.36
C GLY A 139 -1.89 0.36 -18.06
N MET A 140 -2.00 0.79 -16.80
CA MET A 140 -2.86 1.90 -16.37
C MET A 140 -2.25 2.67 -15.20
N HIS A 141 -2.82 3.83 -14.85
CA HIS A 141 -2.41 4.57 -13.66
C HIS A 141 -2.91 3.86 -12.39
N SER A 142 -2.20 3.98 -11.26
CA SER A 142 -2.55 3.29 -10.01
C SER A 142 -3.92 3.68 -9.45
N THR A 143 -4.32 4.94 -9.58
CA THR A 143 -5.67 5.39 -9.21
C THR A 143 -6.77 4.81 -10.09
N THR A 144 -6.42 4.31 -11.27
CA THR A 144 -7.33 3.65 -12.20
C THR A 144 -7.45 2.15 -11.90
N ALA A 145 -6.51 1.59 -11.12
CA ALA A 145 -6.53 0.19 -10.70
C ALA A 145 -7.28 -0.04 -9.36
N ILE A 146 -7.69 1.05 -8.69
CA ILE A 146 -8.62 1.03 -7.54
C ILE A 146 -10.02 0.69 -8.04
#